data_AF-W1ETC2-F1
#
_entry.id   AF-W1ETC2-F1
#
_cell.length_a   1.000
_cell.length_b   1.000
_cell.length_c   1.000
_cell.angle_alpha   90.00
_cell.angle_beta   90.00
_cell.angle_gamma   90.00
#
_symmetry.space_group_name_H-M   'P 1'
#
loop_
_entity.id
_entity.type
_entity.pdbx_description
1 polymer ?
#
loop_
_entity_poly.entity_id
_entity_poly.type
_entity_poly.pdbx_seq_one_letter_code
_entity_poly.pdbx_strand_id
1 'polypeptide(L)'
;MRPMVVQSSEDFYLAKARTLGMYNSGRNQLTSDLLDEWAKGNVRQQRAAQYGRALQAMEANKYDEARKTLQPLLAAEPGNAWYLDLATDIDLGQNKANEAINRLKKCPRFTHQSGVAAQPGERLSARRSTTRSGQYSESLHL
;
A
#
# COMPACT_ATOMS: atom_id res chain seq x y z
N MET A 1 -6.76 24.89 -28.73
CA MET A 1 -7.18 23.77 -27.85
C MET A 1 -6.89 24.19 -26.42
N ARG A 2 -7.90 24.18 -25.52
CA ARG A 2 -7.67 24.46 -24.09
C ARG A 2 -6.93 23.25 -23.49
N PRO A 3 -5.80 23.42 -22.79
CA PRO A 3 -5.15 22.30 -22.13
C PRO A 3 -6.14 21.76 -21.08
N MET A 4 -6.70 20.58 -21.34
CA MET A 4 -7.41 19.85 -20.29
C MET A 4 -6.34 19.43 -19.30
N VAL A 5 -6.31 20.06 -18.12
CA VAL A 5 -5.50 19.58 -17.01
C VAL A 5 -6.13 18.26 -16.57
N VAL A 6 -5.72 17.17 -17.20
CA VAL A 6 -6.09 15.83 -16.77
C VAL A 6 -5.44 15.64 -15.41
N GLN A 7 -6.25 15.77 -14.36
CA GLN A 7 -5.82 15.49 -13.00
C GLN A 7 -5.38 14.03 -12.93
N SER A 8 -4.12 13.79 -12.56
CA SER A 8 -3.61 12.43 -12.42
C SER A 8 -4.49 11.62 -11.46
N SER A 9 -4.62 10.33 -11.73
CA SER A 9 -5.36 9.42 -10.85
C SER A 9 -4.67 9.30 -9.50
N GLU A 10 -5.42 8.88 -8.48
CA GLU A 10 -4.85 8.60 -7.16
C GLU A 10 -3.77 7.51 -7.27
N ASP A 11 -4.03 6.46 -8.05
CA ASP A 11 -3.07 5.39 -8.34
C ASP A 11 -1.74 5.90 -8.90
N PHE A 12 -1.75 6.94 -9.74
CA PHE A 12 -0.53 7.52 -10.26
C PHE A 12 0.32 8.14 -9.15
N TYR A 13 -0.31 8.88 -8.23
CA TYR A 13 0.42 9.49 -7.11
C TYR A 13 0.88 8.44 -6.09
N LEU A 14 0.07 7.40 -5.82
CA LEU A 14 0.43 6.28 -4.94
C LEU A 14 1.61 5.47 -5.51
N ALA A 15 1.56 5.15 -6.81
CA ALA A 15 2.66 4.49 -7.49
C ALA A 15 3.93 5.35 -7.45
N LYS A 16 3.81 6.67 -7.72
CA LYS A 16 4.93 7.60 -7.63
C LYS A 16 5.52 7.66 -6.21
N ALA A 17 4.69 7.74 -5.18
CA ALA A 17 5.14 7.67 -3.78
C ALA A 17 5.92 6.38 -3.51
N ARG A 18 5.38 5.23 -3.92
CA ARG A 18 6.03 3.94 -3.71
C ARG A 18 7.35 3.84 -4.46
N THR A 19 7.40 4.27 -5.72
CA THR A 19 8.63 4.25 -6.50
C THR A 19 9.70 5.14 -5.88
N LEU A 20 9.35 6.36 -5.47
CA LEU A 20 10.31 7.29 -4.87
C LEU A 20 10.74 6.88 -3.45
N GLY A 21 9.87 6.19 -2.71
CA GLY A 21 10.20 5.67 -1.37
C GLY A 21 11.08 4.42 -1.45
N MET A 22 10.59 3.37 -2.12
CA MET A 22 11.28 2.07 -2.19
C MET A 22 12.48 2.05 -3.13
N TYR A 23 12.46 2.84 -4.21
CA TYR A 23 13.56 2.93 -5.18
C TYR A 23 14.24 4.30 -5.09
N ASN A 24 14.67 4.66 -3.88
CA ASN A 24 15.32 5.92 -3.55
C ASN A 24 16.75 6.07 -4.13
N SER A 25 16.89 5.89 -5.44
CA SER A 25 18.18 5.95 -6.14
C SER A 25 18.58 7.38 -6.47
N GLY A 26 19.56 7.92 -5.74
CA GLY A 26 20.18 9.23 -6.03
C GLY A 26 19.21 10.40 -5.87
N ARG A 27 18.76 11.00 -6.98
CA ARG A 27 17.86 12.17 -6.99
C ARG A 27 16.37 11.81 -6.91
N ASN A 28 16.01 10.55 -7.12
CA ASN A 28 14.63 10.09 -7.09
C ASN A 28 14.26 9.62 -5.70
N GLN A 29 14.23 10.54 -4.74
CA GLN A 29 13.88 10.24 -3.36
C GLN A 29 12.53 10.84 -3.03
N LEU A 30 11.76 10.10 -2.22
CA LEU A 30 10.58 10.63 -1.59
C LEU A 30 11.04 11.57 -0.47
N THR A 31 11.23 12.85 -0.80
CA THR A 31 11.64 13.86 0.19
C THR A 31 10.43 14.31 1.01
N SER A 32 10.67 14.75 2.24
CA SER A 32 9.65 15.41 3.08
C SER A 32 9.03 16.60 2.37
N ASP A 33 9.83 17.37 1.63
CA ASP A 33 9.37 18.55 0.89
C ASP A 33 8.33 18.19 -0.18
N LEU A 34 8.57 17.11 -0.93
CA LEU A 34 7.61 16.64 -1.94
C LEU A 34 6.30 16.17 -1.29
N LEU A 35 6.39 15.49 -0.13
CA LEU A 35 5.22 15.07 0.63
C LEU A 35 4.46 16.27 1.18
N ASP A 36 5.15 17.32 1.61
CA ASP A 36 4.56 18.56 2.12
C ASP A 36 3.88 19.37 1.01
N GLU A 37 4.45 19.38 -0.20
CA GLU A 37 3.78 19.92 -1.39
C GLU A 37 2.50 19.15 -1.69
N TRP A 38 2.55 17.81 -1.66
CA TRP A 38 1.38 16.98 -1.93
C TRP A 38 0.31 17.10 -0.84
N ALA A 39 0.72 17.29 0.42
CA ALA A 39 -0.17 17.55 1.54
C ALA A 39 -0.92 18.89 1.45
N LYS A 40 -0.39 19.87 0.71
CA LYS A 40 -1.07 21.15 0.44
C LYS A 40 -1.92 21.12 -0.84
N GLY A 41 -1.80 20.06 -1.63
CA GLY A 41 -2.49 19.89 -2.91
C GLY A 41 -3.91 19.33 -2.77
N ASN A 42 -4.37 18.67 -3.83
CA ASN A 42 -5.69 18.05 -3.90
C ASN A 42 -5.79 16.83 -2.96
N VAL A 43 -7.03 16.42 -2.63
CA VAL A 43 -7.28 15.24 -1.75
C VAL A 43 -6.49 14.00 -2.18
N ARG A 44 -6.36 13.74 -3.49
CA ARG A 44 -5.56 12.62 -4.02
C ARG A 44 -4.07 12.73 -3.67
N GLN A 45 -3.51 13.94 -3.78
CA GLN A 45 -2.12 14.22 -3.42
C GLN A 45 -1.94 14.12 -1.90
N GLN A 46 -2.89 14.64 -1.11
CA GLN A 46 -2.86 14.53 0.35
C GLN A 46 -2.87 13.06 0.81
N ARG A 47 -3.70 12.23 0.18
CA ARG A 47 -3.72 10.78 0.43
C ARG A 47 -2.40 10.12 0.05
N ALA A 48 -1.86 10.44 -1.12
CA ALA A 48 -0.56 9.94 -1.54
C ALA A 48 0.59 10.40 -0.63
N ALA A 49 0.51 11.61 -0.08
CA ALA A 49 1.47 12.12 0.89
C ALA A 49 1.40 11.32 2.21
N GLN A 50 0.20 11.08 2.72
CA GLN A 50 0.01 10.23 3.91
C GLN A 50 0.51 8.81 3.68
N TYR A 51 0.20 8.22 2.51
CA TYR A 51 0.69 6.90 2.12
C TYR A 51 2.23 6.87 2.04
N GLY A 52 2.83 7.88 1.42
CA GLY A 52 4.28 8.03 1.33
C GLY A 52 4.96 8.14 2.70
N ARG A 53 4.37 8.90 3.64
CA ARG A 53 4.86 8.97 5.03
C ARG A 53 4.76 7.63 5.74
N ALA A 54 3.66 6.90 5.54
CA ALA A 54 3.51 5.55 6.10
C ALA A 54 4.56 4.57 5.54
N LEU A 55 4.87 4.67 4.24
CA LEU A 55 5.93 3.89 3.60
C LEU A 55 7.31 4.20 4.18
N GLN A 56 7.66 5.48 4.36
CA GLN A 56 8.92 5.87 5.01
C GLN A 56 9.01 5.39 6.46
N ALA A 57 7.92 5.49 7.22
CA ALA A 57 7.86 4.97 8.58
C ALA A 57 8.07 3.44 8.59
N MET A 58 7.47 2.71 7.63
CA MET A 58 7.67 1.27 7.47
C MET A 58 9.13 0.93 7.15
N GLU A 59 9.77 1.64 6.21
CA GLU A 59 11.18 1.46 5.88
C GLU A 59 12.12 1.78 7.05
N ALA A 60 11.73 2.75 7.88
CA ALA A 60 12.42 3.07 9.13
C ALA A 60 12.13 2.07 10.28
N ASN A 61 11.48 0.93 10.01
CA ASN A 61 11.01 -0.06 10.98
C ASN A 61 10.03 0.48 12.04
N LYS A 62 9.45 1.67 11.82
CA LYS A 62 8.45 2.29 12.69
C LYS A 62 7.04 1.83 12.32
N TYR A 63 6.81 0.54 12.43
CA TYR A 63 5.56 -0.09 12.00
C TYR A 63 4.30 0.45 12.71
N ASP A 64 4.39 0.80 13.99
CA ASP A 64 3.26 1.38 14.72
C ASP A 64 2.86 2.76 14.19
N GLU A 65 3.85 3.59 13.84
CA GLU A 65 3.65 4.91 13.25
C GLU A 65 3.09 4.78 11.83
N ALA A 66 3.64 3.86 11.04
CA ALA A 66 3.14 3.52 9.71
C ALA A 66 1.67 3.09 9.76
N ARG A 67 1.30 2.19 10.69
CA ARG A 67 -0.07 1.70 10.87
C ARG A 67 -1.02 2.83 11.25
N LYS A 68 -0.64 3.70 12.20
CA LYS A 68 -1.45 4.86 12.61
C LYS A 68 -1.67 5.83 11.44
N THR A 69 -0.64 6.05 10.63
CA THR A 69 -0.70 6.95 9.46
C THR A 69 -1.57 6.36 8.34
N LEU A 70 -1.50 5.03 8.14
CA LEU A 70 -2.26 4.32 7.12
C LEU A 70 -3.72 4.06 7.52
N GLN A 71 -4.02 3.94 8.81
CA GLN A 71 -5.37 3.64 9.32
C GLN A 71 -6.48 4.56 8.77
N PRO A 72 -6.34 5.90 8.73
CA PRO A 72 -7.38 6.76 8.16
C PRO A 72 -7.56 6.55 6.65
N LEU A 73 -6.49 6.26 5.91
CA LEU A 73 -6.56 5.95 4.48
C LEU A 73 -7.29 4.63 4.24
N LEU A 74 -6.96 3.61 5.02
CA LEU A 74 -7.61 2.30 4.94
C LEU A 74 -9.07 2.36 5.39
N ALA A 75 -9.41 3.21 6.37
CA ALA A 75 -10.80 3.44 6.77
C ALA A 75 -11.60 4.18 5.70
N ALA A 76 -10.98 5.12 4.98
CA ALA A 76 -11.59 5.82 3.87
C ALA A 76 -11.81 4.91 2.66
N GLU A 77 -10.82 4.05 2.34
CA GLU A 77 -10.88 3.13 1.20
C GLU A 77 -10.40 1.72 1.57
N PRO A 78 -11.23 0.92 2.27
CA PRO A 78 -10.85 -0.41 2.74
C PRO A 78 -10.64 -1.43 1.61
N GLY A 79 -11.10 -1.12 0.39
CA GLY A 79 -10.93 -1.95 -0.80
C GLY A 79 -9.77 -1.53 -1.71
N ASN A 80 -8.94 -0.56 -1.30
CA ASN A 80 -7.82 -0.11 -2.13
C ASN A 80 -6.62 -1.06 -1.97
N ALA A 81 -6.19 -1.63 -3.09
CA ALA A 81 -5.08 -2.58 -3.17
C ALA A 81 -3.78 -2.04 -2.57
N TRP A 82 -3.47 -0.74 -2.78
CA TRP A 82 -2.24 -0.11 -2.29
C TRP A 82 -2.22 -0.03 -0.76
N TYR A 83 -3.35 0.32 -0.15
CA TYR A 83 -3.46 0.42 1.31
C TYR A 83 -3.46 -0.96 1.97
N LEU A 84 -4.10 -1.94 1.34
CA LEU A 84 -4.07 -3.33 1.80
C LEU A 84 -2.66 -3.94 1.71
N ASP A 85 -1.93 -3.67 0.63
CA ASP A 85 -0.55 -4.12 0.43
C ASP A 85 0.38 -3.53 1.52
N LEU A 86 0.32 -2.21 1.74
CA LEU A 86 1.15 -1.57 2.77
C LEU A 86 0.75 -2.03 4.19
N ALA A 87 -0.54 -2.20 4.48
CA ALA A 87 -0.99 -2.72 5.77
C ALA A 87 -0.47 -4.14 6.01
N THR A 88 -0.44 -4.95 4.95
CA THR A 88 0.12 -6.31 4.99
C THR A 88 1.62 -6.25 5.23
N ASP A 89 2.37 -5.41 4.52
CA ASP A 89 3.82 -5.25 4.71
C ASP A 89 4.15 -4.79 6.15
N ILE A 90 3.37 -3.87 6.72
CA ILE A 90 3.51 -3.41 8.11
C ILE A 90 3.24 -4.55 9.10
N ASP A 91 2.14 -5.27 8.94
CA ASP A 91 1.77 -6.38 9.84
C ASP A 91 2.80 -7.53 9.72
N LEU A 92 3.35 -7.78 8.53
CA LEU A 92 4.45 -8.73 8.33
C LEU A 92 5.77 -8.25 8.97
N GLY A 93 6.06 -6.95 8.92
CA GLY A 93 7.19 -6.32 9.61
C GLY A 93 7.12 -6.49 11.13
N GLN A 94 5.92 -6.45 11.71
CA GLN A 94 5.69 -6.67 13.14
C GLN A 94 5.64 -8.15 13.56
N ASN A 95 5.95 -9.10 12.66
CA ASN A 95 5.70 -10.55 12.85
C ASN A 95 4.23 -10.88 13.17
N LYS A 96 3.29 -10.00 12.83
CA LYS A 96 1.84 -10.19 12.97
C LYS A 96 1.24 -10.77 11.68
N ALA A 97 1.93 -11.72 11.05
CA ALA A 97 1.46 -12.36 9.82
C ALA A 97 0.06 -12.98 9.97
N ASN A 98 -0.27 -13.50 11.16
CA ASN A 98 -1.59 -14.05 11.45
C ASN A 98 -2.71 -12.99 11.44
N GLU A 99 -2.44 -11.75 11.87
CA GLU A 99 -3.40 -10.64 11.76
C GLU A 99 -3.63 -10.26 10.29
N ALA A 100 -2.56 -10.19 9.49
CA ALA A 100 -2.65 -9.91 8.06
C ALA A 100 -3.45 -11.00 7.32
N ILE A 101 -3.18 -12.27 7.59
CA ILE A 101 -3.92 -13.40 7.02
C ILE A 101 -5.39 -13.36 7.43
N ASN A 102 -5.70 -13.09 8.70
CA ASN A 102 -7.10 -12.95 9.14
C ASN A 102 -7.82 -11.78 8.45
N ARG A 103 -7.13 -10.65 8.21
CA ARG A 103 -7.68 -9.52 7.45
C ARG A 103 -7.93 -9.88 5.99
N LEU A 104 -6.98 -10.55 5.34
CA LEU A 104 -7.11 -11.02 3.94
C LEU A 104 -8.21 -12.07 3.80
N LYS A 105 -8.31 -13.04 4.72
CA LYS A 105 -9.37 -14.07 4.75
C LYS A 105 -10.77 -13.49 4.98
N LYS A 106 -10.86 -12.37 5.70
CA LYS A 106 -12.13 -11.66 5.92
C LYS A 106 -12.56 -10.81 4.72
N CYS A 107 -11.69 -10.62 3.73
CA CYS A 107 -12.00 -9.84 2.53
C CYS A 107 -12.75 -10.73 1.51
N PRO A 108 -14.03 -10.45 1.19
CA PRO A 108 -14.85 -11.30 0.31
C PRO A 108 -14.31 -11.43 -1.12
N ARG A 109 -13.35 -10.59 -1.49
CA ARG A 109 -12.72 -10.60 -2.81
C ARG A 109 -11.74 -11.77 -3.00
N PHE A 110 -11.26 -12.41 -1.92
CA PHE A 110 -10.44 -13.63 -2.00
C PHE A 110 -11.27 -14.90 -2.13
N THR A 111 -12.50 -14.92 -1.59
CA THR A 111 -13.38 -16.11 -1.65
C THR A 111 -14.12 -16.27 -2.98
N HIS A 112 -14.11 -15.23 -3.83
CA HIS A 112 -14.81 -15.23 -5.13
C HIS A 112 -13.89 -14.93 -6.33
N GLN A 113 -12.59 -15.28 -6.27
CA GLN A 113 -11.60 -14.88 -7.28
C GLN A 113 -11.13 -15.98 -8.23
N SER A 114 -12.05 -16.79 -8.76
CA SER A 114 -11.77 -17.61 -9.94
C SER A 114 -11.86 -16.84 -11.27
N GLY A 115 -12.10 -15.52 -11.28
CA GLY A 115 -12.31 -14.81 -12.55
C GLY A 115 -12.11 -13.29 -12.62
N VAL A 116 -11.84 -12.57 -11.54
CA VAL A 116 -11.65 -11.11 -11.62
C VAL A 116 -10.19 -10.77 -11.31
N ALA A 117 -9.51 -10.17 -12.29
CA ALA A 117 -8.13 -9.70 -12.20
C ALA A 117 -7.85 -9.07 -10.83
N ALA A 118 -7.14 -9.82 -9.98
CA ALA A 118 -6.49 -9.25 -8.82
C ALA A 118 -5.45 -8.27 -9.32
N GLN A 119 -5.33 -7.11 -8.67
CA GLN A 119 -4.22 -6.24 -9.02
C GLN A 119 -2.91 -7.00 -8.71
N PRO A 120 -1.86 -6.90 -9.56
CA PRO A 120 -0.63 -7.67 -9.37
C PRO A 120 -0.03 -7.54 -7.97
N GLY A 121 -0.21 -6.40 -7.31
CA GLY A 121 0.21 -6.16 -5.93
C GLY A 121 -0.47 -7.05 -4.90
N GLU A 122 -1.78 -7.28 -5.02
CA GLU A 122 -2.58 -8.03 -4.03
C GLU A 122 -2.17 -9.51 -3.98
N ARG A 123 -1.92 -10.13 -5.15
CA ARG A 123 -1.44 -11.52 -5.23
C ARG A 123 -0.03 -11.66 -4.66
N LEU A 124 0.85 -10.70 -4.91
CA LEU A 124 2.22 -10.70 -4.37
C LEU A 124 2.23 -10.52 -2.85
N SER A 125 1.36 -9.66 -2.31
CA SER A 125 1.20 -9.45 -0.86
C SER A 125 0.69 -10.70 -0.16
N ALA A 126 -0.38 -11.31 -0.68
CA ALA A 126 -0.93 -12.54 -0.10
C ALA A 126 0.10 -13.68 -0.11
N ARG A 127 0.80 -13.89 -1.22
CA ARG A 127 1.82 -14.95 -1.36
C ARG A 127 3.02 -14.74 -0.43
N ARG A 128 3.47 -13.49 -0.25
CA ARG A 128 4.52 -13.15 0.73
C ARG A 128 4.07 -13.42 2.15
N SER A 129 2.81 -13.12 2.48
CA SER A 129 2.28 -13.36 3.83
C SER A 129 2.20 -14.86 4.20
N THR A 130 1.75 -15.73 3.28
CA THR A 130 1.69 -17.19 3.48
C THR A 130 3.07 -17.85 3.49
N THR A 131 4.01 -17.33 2.70
CA THR A 131 5.41 -17.80 2.70
C THR A 131 6.10 -17.49 4.03
N ARG A 132 5.90 -16.27 4.57
CA ARG A 132 6.53 -15.82 5.82
C ARG A 132 5.87 -16.44 7.06
N SER A 133 4.61 -16.85 6.98
CA SER A 133 3.91 -17.58 8.06
C SER A 133 4.18 -19.10 8.07
N GLY A 134 4.96 -19.63 7.12
CA GLY A 134 5.25 -21.06 7.00
C GLY A 134 4.09 -21.89 6.41
N GLN A 135 3.02 -21.25 5.93
CA GLN A 135 1.88 -21.89 5.29
C GLN A 135 2.10 -21.99 3.77
N TYR A 136 3.05 -22.83 3.37
CA TYR A 136 3.43 -23.01 1.96
C TYR A 136 2.32 -23.62 1.08
N SER A 137 1.39 -24.40 1.65
CA SER A 137 0.35 -25.12 0.89
C SER A 137 -0.77 -24.21 0.34
N GLU A 138 -1.08 -23.08 0.98
CA GLU A 138 -2.08 -22.11 0.48
C GLU A 138 -1.54 -21.21 -0.65
N SER A 139 -0.21 -21.18 -0.87
CA SER A 139 0.44 -20.31 -1.86
C SER A 139 0.34 -20.81 -3.33
N LEU A 140 -0.06 -22.08 -3.51
CA LEU A 140 -0.17 -22.74 -4.82
C LEU A 140 -1.58 -22.63 -5.44
N HIS A 141 -2.57 -22.17 -4.68
CA HIS A 141 -3.96 -22.04 -5.14
C HIS A 141 -4.39 -20.58 -5.37
N LEU A 142 -3.44 -19.65 -5.39
CA LEU A 142 -3.59 -18.22 -5.68
C LEU A 142 -2.78 -17.81 -6.92
#